data_AF-A0A349PR97-F1
#
_entry.id   AF-A0A349PR97-F1
#
_cell.length_a   1.000
_cell.length_b   1.000
_cell.length_c   1.000
_cell.angle_alpha   90.00
_cell.angle_beta   90.00
_cell.angle_gamma   90.00
#
_symmetry.space_group_name_H-M   'P 1'
#
loop_
_entity.id
_entity.type
_entity.pdbx_description
1 polymer ?
#
loop_
_entity_poly.entity_id
_entity_poly.type
_entity_poly.pdbx_seq_one_letter_code
_entity_poly.pdbx_strand_id
1 'polypeptide(L)'
;MTIFVVNLTFGQNQQKHKTFNQNNFEKNKIFDEIYHLRWYKNNWLPNVKDTLPYFVDDRNYKGVINYGLKFRRKDHKNFTFVESVIMYFLKVEFTKCDYNPKDSIVNIEGFVSGGWGDELGKKEIENHIDIFLGQITDTIRDCSYGNAFFDKILNKETIETKWKNKEIDEFTILDTFPAFYFKNYSYYRTAPKGRRPFAISGKVTKNTLLAFGGRGCYSEIFDLGTMIYNPNKNKQVKYIKKEEKNYRDLIINNKLVADIEKEKAQKEEINYYTYTQKAENLILSRQYGSAKEEYNLLSQKYPTLFSRDIHNAIRCAILSRDLKSAFWWGEKMALKGVEISYFNSKIFVGLRKNQEWKNFTPKYDSIYRLIKNNLNLKLKNELTDLVNEDQADYGLENRKDPKVLFETTERVTDKLIDLLKREGYPSEEKIGAYVKNDTILISSPDYNVLIRHAIQQEPKNLAVLNELLQKSINALEYDSKRSPNNITPYNSCFHIYKGNLYNSKSCGNNDLMVRKIKFMFNNQNNFIVDNGNYIISEYNKENPKEWDDYYEQEFNFIMKLTDDWEFYEK
;
A
#
# COMPACT_ATOMS: atom_id res chain seq x y z
N MET A 1 67.29 64.47 -12.89
CA MET A 1 66.50 63.56 -12.03
C MET A 1 65.04 63.81 -12.37
N THR A 2 64.46 62.98 -13.23
CA THR A 2 63.15 63.23 -13.84
C THR A 2 62.10 62.46 -13.05
N ILE A 3 61.23 63.17 -12.34
CA ILE A 3 60.16 62.57 -11.54
C ILE A 3 58.98 62.29 -12.46
N PHE A 4 58.73 61.00 -12.73
CA PHE A 4 57.52 60.52 -13.40
C PHE A 4 56.41 60.38 -12.35
N VAL A 5 55.39 61.24 -12.44
CA VAL A 5 54.16 61.11 -11.64
C VAL A 5 53.15 60.32 -12.47
N VAL A 6 52.94 59.05 -12.12
CA VAL A 6 51.89 58.21 -12.71
C VAL A 6 50.60 58.44 -11.93
N ASN A 7 49.63 59.11 -12.55
CA ASN A 7 48.26 59.17 -12.04
C ASN A 7 47.60 57.80 -12.24
N LEU A 8 47.64 56.96 -11.20
CA LEU A 8 46.81 55.76 -11.11
C LEU A 8 45.38 56.17 -10.75
N THR A 9 44.58 56.46 -11.77
CA THR A 9 43.13 56.53 -11.62
C THR A 9 42.59 55.12 -11.41
N PHE A 10 42.38 54.73 -10.14
CA PHE A 10 41.55 53.59 -9.81
C PHE A 10 40.11 53.89 -10.26
N GLY A 11 39.77 53.44 -11.47
CA GLY A 11 38.40 53.45 -11.95
C GLY A 11 37.53 52.70 -10.95
N GLN A 12 36.73 53.44 -10.19
CA GLN A 12 35.70 52.86 -9.33
C GLN A 12 34.74 52.09 -10.24
N ASN A 13 34.95 50.78 -10.31
CA ASN A 13 34.07 49.87 -11.01
C ASN A 13 32.72 49.95 -10.28
N GLN A 14 31.82 50.80 -10.77
CA GLN A 14 30.52 51.01 -10.15
C GLN A 14 29.83 49.64 -10.13
N GLN A 15 29.74 49.04 -8.95
CA GLN A 15 29.06 47.77 -8.79
C GLN A 15 27.62 47.96 -9.26
N LYS A 16 27.31 47.38 -10.43
CA LYS A 16 26.01 47.53 -11.08
C LYS A 16 24.94 46.87 -10.21
N HIS A 17 23.75 47.47 -10.22
CA HIS A 17 22.56 46.85 -9.64
C HIS A 17 22.37 45.44 -10.20
N LYS A 18 22.07 44.48 -9.32
CA LYS A 18 21.74 43.11 -9.72
C LYS A 18 20.23 42.94 -9.69
N THR A 19 19.67 42.34 -10.73
CA THR A 19 18.25 42.02 -10.82
C THR A 19 18.03 40.51 -10.68
N PHE A 20 16.91 40.12 -10.07
CA PHE A 20 16.52 38.72 -9.88
C PHE A 20 15.11 38.49 -10.41
N ASN A 21 14.86 37.30 -10.96
CA ASN A 21 13.55 36.89 -11.50
C ASN A 21 12.94 35.74 -10.69
N GLN A 22 11.70 35.35 -11.00
CA GLN A 22 10.98 34.25 -10.32
C GLN A 22 11.84 32.98 -10.18
N ASN A 23 12.55 32.56 -11.24
CA ASN A 23 13.36 31.34 -11.21
C ASN A 23 14.51 31.43 -10.19
N ASN A 24 15.02 32.62 -9.89
CA ASN A 24 15.99 32.79 -8.82
C ASN A 24 15.37 32.51 -7.45
N PHE A 25 14.14 32.97 -7.21
CA PHE A 25 13.42 32.69 -5.97
C PHE A 25 13.07 31.21 -5.85
N GLU A 26 12.51 30.59 -6.90
CA GLU A 26 12.17 29.15 -6.87
C GLU A 26 13.39 28.26 -6.57
N LYS A 27 14.57 28.59 -7.11
CA LYS A 27 15.82 27.87 -6.79
C LYS A 27 16.26 28.02 -5.34
N ASN A 28 15.77 29.03 -4.64
CA ASN A 28 16.12 29.35 -3.26
C ASN A 28 14.91 29.25 -2.33
N LYS A 29 13.79 28.65 -2.78
CA LYS A 29 12.67 28.31 -1.91
C LYS A 29 13.11 27.22 -0.95
N ILE A 30 12.81 27.40 0.33
CA ILE A 30 13.16 26.48 1.41
C ILE A 30 11.93 26.18 2.26
N PHE A 31 11.93 25.01 2.90
CA PHE A 31 10.92 24.60 3.88
C PHE A 31 9.47 24.53 3.36
N ASP A 32 9.30 23.95 2.17
CA ASP A 32 8.00 23.77 1.54
C ASP A 32 7.07 22.86 2.38
N GLU A 33 5.84 23.30 2.61
CA GLU A 33 4.84 22.62 3.45
C GLU A 33 5.30 22.30 4.89
N ILE A 34 6.21 23.09 5.45
CA ILE A 34 6.71 22.86 6.82
C ILE A 34 6.13 23.87 7.81
N TYR A 35 6.30 25.17 7.53
CA TYR A 35 6.02 26.21 8.51
C TYR A 35 4.69 26.92 8.25
N HIS A 36 4.02 27.34 9.31
CA HIS A 36 2.93 28.33 9.23
C HIS A 36 3.15 29.48 10.21
N LEU A 37 2.54 30.63 9.92
CA LEU A 37 2.68 31.82 10.74
C LEU A 37 1.71 31.79 11.94
N ARG A 38 2.26 31.68 13.14
CA ARG A 38 1.57 31.97 14.41
C ARG A 38 1.92 33.38 14.86
N TRP A 39 0.89 34.21 14.98
CA TRP A 39 1.06 35.59 15.42
C TRP A 39 -0.16 36.06 16.21
N TYR A 40 0.04 36.96 17.18
CA TYR A 40 -1.04 37.49 18.02
C TYR A 40 -2.12 38.17 17.17
N LYS A 41 -1.74 38.86 16.09
CA LYS A 41 -2.68 39.48 15.14
C LYS A 41 -3.59 38.48 14.41
N ASN A 42 -3.20 37.19 14.40
CA ASN A 42 -3.89 36.11 13.72
C ASN A 42 -4.66 35.20 14.70
N ASN A 43 -4.81 35.62 15.97
CA ASN A 43 -5.54 34.92 17.04
C ASN A 43 -5.01 33.51 17.35
N TRP A 44 -3.71 33.27 17.16
CA TRP A 44 -3.07 31.97 17.44
C TRP A 44 -2.42 31.88 18.83
N LEU A 45 -2.43 32.96 19.60
CA LEU A 45 -1.77 33.03 20.91
C LEU A 45 -2.79 33.51 21.96
N PRO A 46 -2.99 32.80 23.09
CA PRO A 46 -3.92 33.20 24.14
C PRO A 46 -3.36 34.45 24.82
N ASN A 47 -3.90 35.63 24.47
CA ASN A 47 -3.67 36.93 25.11
C ASN A 47 -2.29 37.10 25.78
N VAL A 48 -1.21 36.90 25.00
CA VAL A 48 0.16 36.97 25.49
C VAL A 48 0.74 38.37 25.23
N LYS A 49 1.58 38.86 26.15
CA LYS A 49 2.49 40.00 25.96
C LYS A 49 3.47 39.83 24.78
N ASP A 50 3.57 38.62 24.23
CA ASP A 50 4.48 38.28 23.14
C ASP A 50 3.90 38.73 21.79
N THR A 51 4.50 39.78 21.24
CA THR A 51 4.08 40.41 19.98
C THR A 51 4.85 39.90 18.76
N LEU A 52 5.77 38.95 18.94
CA LEU A 52 6.62 38.48 17.85
C LEU A 52 5.87 37.49 16.92
N PRO A 53 6.14 37.55 15.60
CA PRO A 53 5.65 36.58 14.63
C PRO A 53 6.54 35.32 14.61
N TYR A 54 5.92 34.15 14.74
CA TYR A 54 6.62 32.87 14.75
C TYR A 54 6.20 32.02 13.56
N PHE A 55 7.18 31.44 12.86
CA PHE A 55 6.98 30.42 11.85
C PHE A 55 7.19 29.06 12.51
N VAL A 56 6.13 28.27 12.64
CA VAL A 56 6.10 27.05 13.46
C VAL A 56 5.95 25.80 12.59
N ASP A 57 6.79 24.80 12.83
CA ASP A 57 6.73 23.47 12.21
C ASP A 57 5.77 22.58 13.00
N ASP A 58 4.53 22.49 12.53
CA ASP A 58 3.46 21.76 13.19
C ASP A 58 3.13 20.44 12.49
N ARG A 59 4.05 19.87 11.71
CA ARG A 59 3.85 18.55 11.08
C ARG A 59 3.57 17.43 12.09
N ASN A 60 3.99 17.63 13.33
CA ASN A 60 3.76 16.71 14.45
C ASN A 60 2.51 17.05 15.28
N TYR A 61 1.70 18.04 14.87
CA TYR A 61 0.48 18.39 15.57
C TYR A 61 -0.56 17.28 15.45
N LYS A 62 -1.04 16.80 16.61
CA LYS A 62 -1.91 15.62 16.67
C LYS A 62 -3.40 15.95 16.69
N GLY A 63 -3.77 17.20 16.90
CA GLY A 63 -5.13 17.58 17.30
C GLY A 63 -5.32 17.54 18.81
N VAL A 64 -6.19 18.40 19.32
CA VAL A 64 -6.36 18.67 20.75
C VAL A 64 -6.82 17.43 21.52
N ILE A 65 -7.78 16.68 20.99
CA ILE A 65 -8.24 15.44 21.63
C ILE A 65 -7.10 14.42 21.76
N ASN A 66 -6.20 14.36 20.78
CA ASN A 66 -5.14 13.36 20.71
C ASN A 66 -3.98 13.62 21.67
N TYR A 67 -3.96 14.77 22.36
CA TYR A 67 -3.09 15.01 23.53
C TYR A 67 -3.63 14.40 24.84
N GLY A 68 -4.75 13.68 24.79
CA GLY A 68 -5.35 13.03 25.96
C GLY A 68 -6.23 13.98 26.79
N LEU A 69 -6.78 15.01 26.15
CA LEU A 69 -7.72 15.93 26.77
C LEU A 69 -9.09 15.28 26.93
N LYS A 70 -9.71 15.51 28.09
CA LYS A 70 -11.07 15.08 28.39
C LYS A 70 -11.93 16.31 28.52
N PHE A 71 -13.04 16.31 27.81
CA PHE A 71 -14.04 17.36 27.91
C PHE A 71 -15.31 16.79 28.53
N ARG A 72 -15.96 17.56 29.40
CA ARG A 72 -17.21 17.19 30.04
C ARG A 72 -18.06 18.42 30.22
N ARG A 73 -19.34 18.39 29.84
CA ARG A 73 -20.25 19.47 30.22
C ARG A 73 -20.52 19.42 31.72
N LYS A 74 -20.54 20.59 32.37
CA LYS A 74 -20.80 20.70 33.82
C LYS A 74 -22.22 20.25 34.19
N ASP A 75 -23.17 20.35 33.26
CA ASP A 75 -24.55 19.85 33.40
C ASP A 75 -24.72 18.37 33.02
N HIS A 76 -23.61 17.64 32.77
CA HIS A 76 -23.58 16.21 32.44
C HIS A 76 -24.33 15.83 31.15
N LYS A 77 -24.73 16.79 30.30
CA LYS A 77 -25.30 16.47 28.98
C LYS A 77 -24.21 16.04 28.01
N ASN A 78 -24.58 15.16 27.08
CA ASN A 78 -23.73 14.77 25.98
C ASN A 78 -23.50 15.95 25.03
N PHE A 79 -22.30 16.02 24.46
CA PHE A 79 -21.98 16.92 23.36
C PHE A 79 -20.89 16.28 22.50
N THR A 80 -20.79 16.77 21.27
CA THR A 80 -19.78 16.30 20.32
C THR A 80 -18.79 17.42 20.09
N PHE A 81 -17.50 17.12 20.25
CA PHE A 81 -16.40 17.98 19.83
C PHE A 81 -15.85 17.46 18.51
N VAL A 82 -15.69 18.34 17.53
CA VAL A 82 -15.16 18.01 16.21
C VAL A 82 -14.12 19.04 15.84
N GLU A 83 -12.86 18.61 15.74
CA GLU A 83 -11.75 19.36 15.19
C GLU A 83 -11.52 18.92 13.74
N SER A 84 -11.34 19.90 12.87
CA SER A 84 -10.86 19.70 11.51
C SER A 84 -9.88 20.81 11.18
N VAL A 85 -8.70 20.44 10.69
CA VAL A 85 -7.61 21.37 10.43
C VAL A 85 -7.20 21.23 8.98
N ILE A 86 -7.22 22.37 8.28
CA ILE A 86 -6.91 22.49 6.86
C ILE A 86 -5.86 23.58 6.70
N MET A 87 -4.83 23.30 5.91
CA MET A 87 -3.74 24.23 5.62
C MET A 87 -3.73 24.59 4.14
N TYR A 88 -3.84 25.87 3.83
CA TYR A 88 -3.90 26.37 2.46
C TYR A 88 -2.52 26.71 1.92
N PHE A 89 -2.32 26.54 0.62
CA PHE A 89 -1.08 26.92 -0.06
C PHE A 89 -1.12 28.40 -0.46
N LEU A 90 0.03 29.06 -0.37
CA LEU A 90 0.25 30.38 -0.92
C LEU A 90 0.99 30.25 -2.26
N LYS A 91 0.76 31.19 -3.15
CA LYS A 91 1.48 31.29 -4.42
C LYS A 91 2.04 32.69 -4.58
N VAL A 92 3.36 32.78 -4.65
CA VAL A 92 4.10 34.05 -4.73
C VAL A 92 4.67 34.26 -6.13
N GLU A 93 4.34 35.41 -6.72
CA GLU A 93 4.80 35.85 -8.03
C GLU A 93 5.65 37.12 -7.88
N PHE A 94 6.94 37.04 -8.17
CA PHE A 94 7.88 38.16 -8.11
C PHE A 94 7.92 38.87 -9.47
N THR A 95 7.59 40.16 -9.47
CA THR A 95 7.63 40.99 -10.70
C THR A 95 8.92 41.79 -10.82
N LYS A 96 9.51 42.17 -9.69
CA LYS A 96 10.73 42.98 -9.66
C LYS A 96 11.54 42.68 -8.41
N CYS A 97 12.84 42.54 -8.57
CA CYS A 97 13.78 42.40 -7.46
C CYS A 97 15.11 43.07 -7.83
N ASP A 98 15.40 44.21 -7.22
CA ASP A 98 16.61 45.00 -7.45
C ASP A 98 17.46 45.01 -6.19
N TYR A 99 18.71 44.56 -6.30
CA TYR A 99 19.70 44.60 -5.22
C TYR A 99 20.77 45.65 -5.50
N ASN A 100 20.96 46.55 -4.53
CA ASN A 100 22.05 47.51 -4.52
C ASN A 100 23.20 46.99 -3.64
N PRO A 101 24.35 46.64 -4.23
CA PRO A 101 25.48 46.11 -3.46
C PRO A 101 26.14 47.16 -2.55
N LYS A 102 25.98 48.46 -2.84
CA LYS A 102 26.64 49.54 -2.07
C LYS A 102 26.11 49.65 -0.64
N ASP A 103 24.80 49.52 -0.46
CA ASP A 103 24.11 49.62 0.83
C ASP A 103 23.56 48.25 1.29
N SER A 104 23.68 47.23 0.45
CA SER A 104 23.13 45.89 0.64
C SER A 104 21.60 45.89 0.76
N ILE A 105 20.90 46.85 0.13
CA ILE A 105 19.45 46.94 0.14
C ILE A 105 18.87 46.18 -1.05
N VAL A 106 17.82 45.40 -0.81
CA VAL A 106 16.99 44.80 -1.86
C VAL A 106 15.63 45.48 -1.88
N ASN A 107 15.09 45.72 -3.06
CA ASN A 107 13.70 46.14 -3.28
C ASN A 107 12.98 45.03 -4.02
N ILE A 108 11.89 44.53 -3.48
CA ILE A 108 11.14 43.38 -4.02
C ILE A 108 9.67 43.78 -4.17
N GLU A 109 9.14 43.55 -5.35
CA GLU A 109 7.73 43.76 -5.68
C GLU A 109 7.15 42.50 -6.32
N GLY A 110 5.86 42.28 -6.11
CA GLY A 110 5.18 41.11 -6.65
C GLY A 110 3.72 40.99 -6.23
N PHE A 111 3.18 39.79 -6.39
CA PHE A 111 1.84 39.41 -6.00
C PHE A 111 1.86 38.12 -5.16
N VAL A 112 0.96 38.02 -4.19
CA VAL A 112 0.66 36.76 -3.51
C VAL A 112 -0.81 36.41 -3.69
N SER A 113 -1.07 35.15 -4.00
CA SER A 113 -2.40 34.56 -4.22
C SER A 113 -2.53 33.26 -3.41
N GLY A 114 -3.73 32.68 -3.36
CA GLY A 114 -4.02 31.50 -2.56
C GLY A 114 -4.38 31.86 -1.12
N GLY A 115 -4.24 30.89 -0.22
CA GLY A 115 -4.83 30.94 1.12
C GLY A 115 -6.35 30.74 1.10
N TRP A 116 -6.97 30.58 2.27
CA TRP A 116 -8.42 30.33 2.37
C TRP A 116 -9.31 31.52 1.97
N GLY A 117 -8.72 32.71 1.84
CA GLY A 117 -9.43 33.93 1.46
C GLY A 117 -9.95 33.93 0.03
N ASP A 118 -9.43 33.06 -0.84
CA ASP A 118 -9.82 32.97 -2.26
C ASP A 118 -10.93 31.93 -2.50
N GLU A 119 -11.18 31.00 -1.57
CA GLU A 119 -12.17 29.91 -1.73
C GLU A 119 -13.52 30.14 -1.02
N LEU A 120 -13.53 30.88 0.09
CA LEU A 120 -14.74 31.06 0.91
C LEU A 120 -15.53 32.30 0.48
N GLY A 121 -16.38 32.14 -0.53
CA GLY A 121 -17.15 33.21 -1.16
C GLY A 121 -18.09 34.06 -0.28
N LYS A 122 -18.20 33.89 1.05
CA LYS A 122 -19.21 34.61 1.88
C LYS A 122 -18.88 34.88 3.37
N LYS A 123 -17.62 35.07 3.81
CA LYS A 123 -17.38 35.55 5.21
C LYS A 123 -16.47 36.79 5.31
N GLU A 124 -16.77 37.62 6.32
CA GLU A 124 -16.11 38.88 6.71
C GLU A 124 -14.71 38.71 7.32
N ILE A 125 -14.15 37.49 7.34
CA ILE A 125 -12.85 37.27 7.98
C ILE A 125 -11.75 37.70 6.98
N GLU A 126 -10.93 38.65 7.40
CA GLU A 126 -9.80 39.17 6.62
C GLU A 126 -8.61 38.19 6.66
N ASN A 127 -8.12 37.75 5.49
CA ASN A 127 -6.92 36.91 5.38
C ASN A 127 -5.74 37.70 4.80
N HIS A 128 -5.07 38.46 5.64
CA HIS A 128 -3.85 39.15 5.23
C HIS A 128 -2.68 38.18 5.15
N ILE A 129 -1.80 38.40 4.18
CA ILE A 129 -0.50 37.76 4.10
C ILE A 129 0.52 38.74 4.66
N ASP A 130 1.25 38.28 5.66
CA ASP A 130 2.29 39.00 6.35
C ASP A 130 3.64 38.60 5.75
N ILE A 131 4.42 39.60 5.34
CA ILE A 131 5.68 39.42 4.61
C ILE A 131 6.81 39.96 5.47
N PHE A 132 7.84 39.14 5.65
CA PHE A 132 8.99 39.44 6.49
C PHE A 132 10.27 39.30 5.69
N LEU A 133 11.15 40.29 5.80
CA LEU A 133 12.47 40.30 5.20
C LEU A 133 13.50 40.59 6.28
N GLY A 134 14.29 39.60 6.68
CA GLY A 134 15.25 39.80 7.78
C GLY A 134 16.04 38.55 8.15
N GLN A 135 16.72 38.60 9.29
CA GLN A 135 17.49 37.46 9.80
C GLN A 135 16.62 36.59 10.69
N ILE A 136 16.73 35.28 10.57
CA ILE A 136 15.99 34.36 11.45
C ILE A 136 16.72 34.09 12.76
N THR A 137 15.96 33.72 13.77
CA THR A 137 16.44 33.13 15.02
C THR A 137 15.58 31.92 15.32
N ASP A 138 16.21 30.74 15.32
CA ASP A 138 15.56 29.49 15.69
C ASP A 138 15.13 29.53 17.16
N THR A 139 14.00 28.91 17.43
CA THR A 139 13.38 28.83 18.75
C THR A 139 12.52 27.57 18.84
N ILE A 140 11.99 27.32 20.02
CA ILE A 140 10.89 26.39 20.21
C ILE A 140 9.65 27.22 20.53
N ARG A 141 8.48 26.76 20.10
CA ARG A 141 7.19 27.39 20.39
C ARG A 141 6.23 26.39 21.00
N ASP A 142 5.60 26.83 22.08
CA ASP A 142 4.61 26.02 22.78
C ASP A 142 3.31 25.91 21.97
N CYS A 143 2.71 24.73 22.03
CA CYS A 143 1.34 24.47 21.65
C CYS A 143 0.49 24.49 22.91
N SER A 144 0.04 25.66 23.32
CA SER A 144 -0.87 25.76 24.45
C SER A 144 -2.29 25.33 24.07
N TYR A 145 -3.06 24.88 25.05
CA TYR A 145 -4.49 24.60 24.90
C TYR A 145 -5.24 25.81 24.34
N GLY A 146 -4.79 27.01 24.73
CA GLY A 146 -5.31 28.28 24.25
C GLY A 146 -5.03 28.57 22.77
N ASN A 147 -3.82 28.25 22.30
CA ASN A 147 -3.44 28.42 20.88
C ASN A 147 -4.38 27.68 19.94
N ALA A 148 -4.92 26.56 20.40
CA ALA A 148 -5.72 25.69 19.57
C ALA A 148 -7.21 26.10 19.53
N PHE A 149 -7.79 26.66 20.60
CA PHE A 149 -9.27 26.75 20.70
C PHE A 149 -9.87 27.89 21.55
N PHE A 150 -9.07 28.83 22.06
CA PHE A 150 -9.57 29.62 23.17
C PHE A 150 -10.51 30.79 22.85
N ASP A 151 -11.50 30.93 23.73
CA ASP A 151 -12.57 31.93 23.85
C ASP A 151 -13.67 31.99 22.78
N LYS A 152 -13.50 31.36 21.60
CA LYS A 152 -14.56 31.38 20.56
C LYS A 152 -15.29 30.06 20.32
N ILE A 153 -14.73 28.93 20.76
CA ILE A 153 -15.26 27.60 20.40
C ILE A 153 -15.72 26.79 21.63
N LEU A 154 -15.04 26.94 22.77
CA LEU A 154 -15.37 26.23 24.02
C LEU A 154 -15.89 27.22 25.09
N ASN A 155 -17.17 27.08 25.46
CA ASN A 155 -17.75 27.85 26.54
C ASN A 155 -17.36 27.25 27.90
N LYS A 156 -16.38 27.85 28.58
CA LYS A 156 -15.88 27.46 29.91
C LYS A 156 -16.93 27.46 31.02
N GLU A 157 -17.97 28.27 30.90
CA GLU A 157 -19.06 28.27 31.88
C GLU A 157 -19.78 26.93 31.85
N THR A 158 -19.89 26.33 30.66
CA THR A 158 -20.65 25.09 30.41
C THR A 158 -19.78 23.83 30.28
N ILE A 159 -18.51 23.96 29.91
CA ILE A 159 -17.61 22.83 29.61
C ILE A 159 -16.39 22.85 30.54
N GLU A 160 -16.23 21.76 31.28
CA GLU A 160 -15.03 21.38 32.02
C GLU A 160 -14.03 20.71 31.06
N THR A 161 -12.74 21.07 31.19
CA THR A 161 -11.65 20.41 30.46
C THR A 161 -10.61 19.90 31.45
N LYS A 162 -10.19 18.65 31.28
CA LYS A 162 -9.16 18.02 32.11
C LYS A 162 -8.06 17.41 31.26
N TRP A 163 -6.83 17.54 31.73
CA TRP A 163 -5.67 16.82 31.23
C TRP A 163 -5.02 16.06 32.38
N LYS A 164 -4.76 14.75 32.20
CA LYS A 164 -4.24 13.88 33.28
C LYS A 164 -5.04 14.03 34.59
N ASN A 165 -6.36 14.14 34.45
CA ASN A 165 -7.35 14.36 35.51
C ASN A 165 -7.22 15.67 36.31
N LYS A 166 -6.39 16.62 35.88
CA LYS A 166 -6.29 17.97 36.44
C LYS A 166 -7.04 18.96 35.56
N GLU A 167 -7.68 19.95 36.18
CA GLU A 167 -8.23 21.10 35.46
C GLU A 167 -7.09 21.89 34.83
N ILE A 168 -7.32 22.39 33.61
CA ILE A 168 -6.33 23.11 32.82
C ILE A 168 -6.90 24.43 32.30
N ASP A 169 -6.01 25.34 31.96
CA ASP A 169 -6.33 26.66 31.41
C ASP A 169 -5.73 26.83 29.99
N GLU A 170 -5.99 27.97 29.37
CA GLU A 170 -5.46 28.37 28.06
C GLU A 170 -3.93 28.32 27.96
N PHE A 171 -3.23 28.51 29.07
CA PHE A 171 -1.77 28.60 29.09
C PHE A 171 -1.13 27.23 29.25
N THR A 172 -1.92 26.18 29.50
CA THR A 172 -1.43 24.82 29.64
C THR A 172 -0.79 24.34 28.34
N ILE A 173 0.49 23.99 28.41
CA ILE A 173 1.30 23.52 27.28
C ILE A 173 0.98 22.05 27.00
N LEU A 174 0.50 21.76 25.78
CA LEU A 174 0.16 20.42 25.31
C LEU A 174 1.33 19.76 24.57
N ASP A 175 2.10 20.55 23.82
CA ASP A 175 3.27 20.10 23.07
C ASP A 175 4.21 21.30 22.78
N THR A 176 5.37 21.03 22.17
CA THR A 176 6.32 22.05 21.73
C THR A 176 6.80 21.76 20.32
N PHE A 177 6.93 22.81 19.50
CA PHE A 177 7.29 22.68 18.09
C PHE A 177 8.54 23.49 17.75
N PRO A 178 9.41 22.99 16.86
CA PRO A 178 10.46 23.80 16.25
C PRO A 178 9.84 25.03 15.57
N ALA A 179 10.48 26.18 15.73
CA ALA A 179 10.00 27.42 15.16
C ALA A 179 11.16 28.38 14.89
N PHE A 180 10.89 29.47 14.19
CA PHE A 180 11.79 30.61 14.11
C PHE A 180 11.02 31.92 14.10
N TYR A 181 11.70 33.01 14.42
CA TYR A 181 11.19 34.37 14.26
C TYR A 181 12.23 35.25 13.59
N PHE A 182 11.79 36.39 13.08
CA PHE A 182 12.67 37.36 12.44
C PHE A 182 13.22 38.39 13.44
N LYS A 183 14.50 38.74 13.31
CA LYS A 183 15.15 39.91 13.93
C LYS A 183 15.55 40.91 12.86
N ASN A 184 15.56 42.19 13.22
CA ASN A 184 15.99 43.30 12.35
C ASN A 184 15.33 43.23 10.97
N TYR A 185 14.01 43.04 10.95
CA TYR A 185 13.26 42.75 9.73
C TYR A 185 12.47 43.95 9.23
N SER A 186 12.30 43.99 7.92
CA SER A 186 11.25 44.77 7.26
C SER A 186 9.96 43.96 7.23
N TYR A 187 8.83 44.65 7.35
CA TYR A 187 7.50 44.06 7.42
C TYR A 187 6.56 44.72 6.42
N TYR A 188 5.76 43.90 5.73
CA TYR A 188 4.66 44.36 4.89
C TYR A 188 3.43 43.49 5.12
N ARG A 189 2.25 44.11 5.11
CA ARG A 189 0.96 43.41 5.22
C ARG A 189 0.15 43.66 3.97
N THR A 190 -0.31 42.60 3.33
CA THR A 190 -1.10 42.71 2.10
C THR A 190 -2.55 43.11 2.36
N ALA A 191 -3.30 43.40 1.29
CA ALA A 191 -4.76 43.34 1.31
C ALA A 191 -5.28 41.92 1.68
N PRO A 192 -6.52 41.77 2.17
CA PRO A 192 -7.02 40.50 2.71
C PRO A 192 -7.51 39.47 1.66
N LYS A 193 -7.76 39.87 0.40
CA LYS A 193 -8.39 38.99 -0.61
C LYS A 193 -7.78 39.16 -1.99
N GLY A 194 -7.87 38.11 -2.81
CA GLY A 194 -7.54 38.12 -4.23
C GLY A 194 -6.05 38.06 -4.52
N ARG A 195 -5.66 38.56 -5.69
CA ARG A 195 -4.26 38.72 -6.10
C ARG A 195 -3.68 39.94 -5.41
N ARG A 196 -2.93 39.73 -4.33
CA ARG A 196 -2.51 40.78 -3.39
C ARG A 196 -1.14 41.36 -3.78
N PRO A 197 -1.04 42.62 -4.23
CA PRO A 197 0.26 43.22 -4.53
C PRO A 197 1.06 43.46 -3.24
N PHE A 198 2.38 43.32 -3.34
CA PHE A 198 3.30 43.66 -2.26
C PHE A 198 4.53 44.39 -2.78
N ALA A 199 5.09 45.22 -1.91
CA ALA A 199 6.37 45.89 -2.11
C ALA A 199 7.12 45.93 -0.76
N ILE A 200 8.30 45.34 -0.70
CA ILE A 200 9.11 45.27 0.52
C ILE A 200 10.57 45.58 0.20
N SER A 201 11.20 46.37 1.08
CA SER A 201 12.61 46.76 0.96
C SER A 201 13.33 46.54 2.28
N GLY A 202 14.59 46.14 2.23
CA GLY A 202 15.38 45.91 3.44
C GLY A 202 16.81 45.51 3.18
N LYS A 203 17.64 45.57 4.23
CA LYS A 203 19.04 45.18 4.16
C LYS A 203 19.18 43.66 4.15
N VAL A 204 19.97 43.14 3.20
CA VAL A 204 20.22 41.71 3.03
C VAL A 204 21.63 41.34 3.45
N THR A 205 21.73 40.27 4.23
CA THR A 205 22.98 39.62 4.64
C THR A 205 22.97 38.17 4.17
N LYS A 206 24.09 37.46 4.33
CA LYS A 206 24.18 36.01 4.02
C LYS A 206 23.17 35.12 4.77
N ASN A 207 22.52 35.64 5.82
CA ASN A 207 21.56 34.92 6.65
C ASN A 207 20.14 35.50 6.55
N THR A 208 19.87 36.32 5.53
CA THR A 208 18.56 36.96 5.36
C THR A 208 17.60 36.04 4.61
N LEU A 209 16.41 35.84 5.17
CA LEU A 209 15.30 35.16 4.52
C LEU A 209 14.20 36.16 4.13
N LEU A 210 13.38 35.76 3.17
CA LEU A 210 12.09 36.36 2.86
C LEU A 210 11.01 35.32 3.14
N ALA A 211 10.02 35.65 3.96
CA ALA A 211 8.93 34.74 4.30
C ALA A 211 7.56 35.39 4.11
N PHE A 212 6.62 34.62 3.58
CA PHE A 212 5.21 34.98 3.47
C PHE A 212 4.43 34.03 4.36
N GLY A 213 3.61 34.58 5.26
CA GLY A 213 2.81 33.79 6.19
C GLY A 213 1.39 34.32 6.28
N GLY A 214 0.42 33.40 6.32
CA GLY A 214 -1.00 33.72 6.49
C GLY A 214 -1.62 32.83 7.55
N ARG A 215 -2.78 33.25 8.09
CA ARG A 215 -3.52 32.42 9.05
C ARG A 215 -4.03 31.16 8.35
N GLY A 216 -3.67 29.97 8.85
CA GLY A 216 -4.11 28.70 8.26
C GLY A 216 -3.51 28.45 6.89
N CYS A 217 -2.32 28.99 6.62
CA CYS A 217 -1.61 28.80 5.36
C CYS A 217 -0.19 28.30 5.63
N TYR A 218 0.29 27.41 4.76
CA TYR A 218 1.72 27.14 4.70
C TYR A 218 2.48 28.38 4.26
N SER A 219 3.65 28.58 4.84
CA SER A 219 4.49 29.74 4.59
C SER A 219 5.39 29.49 3.38
N GLU A 220 5.57 30.52 2.57
CA GLU A 220 6.51 30.51 1.46
C GLU A 220 7.79 31.21 1.91
N ILE A 221 8.91 30.49 1.97
CA ILE A 221 10.18 30.99 2.54
C ILE A 221 11.29 30.87 1.50
N PHE A 222 12.05 31.95 1.32
CA PHE A 222 13.12 32.06 0.33
C PHE A 222 14.44 32.50 0.98
N ASP A 223 15.53 31.79 0.67
CA ASP A 223 16.89 32.11 1.14
C ASP A 223 17.55 33.19 0.27
N LEU A 224 17.24 34.46 0.56
CA LEU A 224 17.81 35.59 -0.17
C LEU A 224 19.31 35.76 0.07
N GLY A 225 19.79 35.39 1.26
CA GLY A 225 21.21 35.43 1.59
C GLY A 225 22.02 34.53 0.66
N THR A 226 21.60 33.28 0.51
CA THR A 226 22.19 32.36 -0.46
C THR A 226 21.97 32.86 -1.90
N MET A 227 20.75 33.31 -2.25
CA MET A 227 20.46 33.81 -3.60
C MET A 227 21.41 34.93 -4.06
N ILE A 228 21.72 35.89 -3.18
CA ILE A 228 22.53 37.07 -3.51
C ILE A 228 24.03 36.82 -3.35
N TYR A 229 24.44 36.17 -2.25
CA TYR A 229 25.85 36.06 -1.87
C TYR A 229 26.48 34.70 -2.22
N ASN A 230 25.67 33.66 -2.47
CA ASN A 230 26.16 32.33 -2.85
C ASN A 230 25.22 31.60 -3.83
N PRO A 231 24.99 32.16 -5.04
CA PRO A 231 23.96 31.67 -5.98
C PRO A 231 24.20 30.24 -6.49
N ASN A 232 25.40 29.69 -6.29
CA ASN A 232 25.78 28.35 -6.73
C ASN A 232 25.52 27.26 -5.66
N LYS A 233 25.18 27.63 -4.42
CA LYS A 233 25.00 26.69 -3.30
C LYS A 233 23.79 25.78 -3.50
N ASN A 234 22.69 26.34 -3.98
CA ASN A 234 21.44 25.60 -4.15
C ASN A 234 21.38 24.98 -5.56
N LYS A 235 21.92 23.76 -5.69
CA LYS A 235 21.69 22.91 -6.87
C LYS A 235 20.25 22.39 -6.81
N GLN A 236 19.51 22.56 -7.90
CA GLN A 236 18.08 22.22 -8.01
C GLN A 236 17.76 20.83 -7.43
N VAL A 237 16.87 20.79 -6.44
CA VAL A 237 15.95 19.65 -6.30
C VAL A 237 14.88 19.86 -7.36
N LYS A 238 14.63 18.82 -8.17
CA LYS A 238 13.67 18.87 -9.28
C LYS A 238 12.27 19.17 -8.72
N TYR A 239 11.77 20.38 -8.95
CA TYR A 239 10.41 20.78 -8.55
C TYR A 239 9.40 19.98 -9.39
N ILE A 240 8.70 19.05 -8.74
CA ILE A 240 7.60 18.31 -9.37
C ILE A 240 6.37 19.19 -9.22
N LYS A 241 5.87 19.73 -10.33
CA LYS A 241 4.63 20.49 -10.37
C LYS A 241 3.48 19.50 -10.14
N LYS A 242 3.05 19.35 -8.89
CA LYS A 242 1.87 18.57 -8.54
C LYS A 242 0.63 19.43 -8.80
N GLU A 243 -0.27 18.94 -9.66
CA GLU A 243 -1.65 19.43 -9.70
C GLU A 243 -2.36 18.86 -8.47
N GLU A 244 -2.30 19.59 -7.36
CA GLU A 244 -3.03 19.25 -6.15
C GLU A 244 -3.94 20.42 -5.76
N LYS A 245 -4.93 20.11 -4.92
CA LYS A 245 -5.87 21.08 -4.34
C LYS A 245 -5.10 22.26 -3.73
N ASN A 246 -5.71 23.45 -3.64
CA ASN A 246 -5.07 24.63 -3.03
C ASN A 246 -4.90 24.52 -1.49
N TYR A 247 -5.15 23.35 -0.91
CA TYR A 247 -5.05 23.08 0.51
C TYR A 247 -4.75 21.60 0.79
N ARG A 248 -4.38 21.32 2.04
CA ARG A 248 -4.15 19.99 2.60
C ARG A 248 -4.94 19.81 3.89
N ASP A 249 -5.69 18.72 3.99
CA ASP A 249 -6.32 18.29 5.23
C ASP A 249 -5.26 17.69 6.16
N LEU A 250 -5.18 18.19 7.40
CA LEU A 250 -4.32 17.64 8.44
C LEU A 250 -5.11 16.74 9.40
N ILE A 251 -6.32 17.19 9.75
CA ILE A 251 -7.20 16.51 10.70
C ILE A 251 -8.61 16.52 10.15
N ILE A 252 -9.27 15.36 10.16
CA ILE A 252 -10.68 15.20 9.78
C ILE A 252 -11.40 14.53 10.94
N ASN A 253 -12.40 15.19 11.51
CA ASN A 253 -13.22 14.68 12.61
C ASN A 253 -12.38 14.13 13.79
N ASN A 254 -11.42 14.92 14.29
CA ASN A 254 -10.47 14.57 15.35
C ASN A 254 -9.45 13.47 15.02
N LYS A 255 -9.46 12.90 13.82
CA LYS A 255 -8.48 11.90 13.39
C LYS A 255 -7.45 12.53 12.47
N LEU A 256 -6.19 12.18 12.66
CA LEU A 256 -5.12 12.54 11.73
C LEU A 256 -5.39 11.89 10.37
N VAL A 257 -5.20 12.63 9.28
CA VAL A 257 -5.37 12.06 7.93
C VAL A 257 -4.44 10.88 7.71
N ALA A 258 -3.20 10.95 8.21
CA ALA A 258 -2.25 9.83 8.16
C ALA A 258 -2.77 8.57 8.88
N ASP A 259 -3.46 8.73 10.01
CA ASP A 259 -4.07 7.60 10.73
C ASP A 259 -5.28 7.03 9.98
N ILE A 260 -6.10 7.89 9.35
CA ILE A 260 -7.21 7.45 8.49
C ILE A 260 -6.68 6.66 7.29
N GLU A 261 -5.60 7.12 6.66
CA GLU A 261 -4.95 6.43 5.54
C GLU A 261 -4.36 5.08 5.99
N LYS A 262 -3.74 5.04 7.17
CA LYS A 262 -3.25 3.80 7.77
C LYS A 262 -4.39 2.84 8.14
N GLU A 263 -5.49 3.32 8.72
CA GLU A 263 -6.69 2.53 9.03
C GLU A 263 -7.33 1.98 7.73
N LYS A 264 -7.38 2.77 6.66
CA LYS A 264 -7.85 2.34 5.34
C LYS A 264 -6.95 1.25 4.75
N ALA A 265 -5.63 1.42 4.87
CA ALA A 265 -4.67 0.40 4.45
C ALA A 265 -4.74 -0.89 5.29
N GLN A 266 -5.25 -0.82 6.53
CA GLN A 266 -5.42 -1.98 7.42
C GLN A 266 -6.79 -2.68 7.27
N LYS A 267 -7.79 -2.05 6.62
CA LYS A 267 -9.13 -2.60 6.39
C LYS A 267 -9.25 -3.36 5.06
N GLU A 268 -8.31 -4.25 4.74
CA GLU A 268 -8.65 -5.36 3.85
C GLU A 268 -9.60 -6.29 4.62
N GLU A 269 -10.79 -6.55 4.06
CA GLU A 269 -11.77 -7.45 4.67
C GLU A 269 -11.14 -8.82 4.94
N ILE A 270 -10.97 -9.17 6.22
CA ILE A 270 -10.39 -10.45 6.63
C ILE A 270 -11.36 -11.56 6.22
N ASN A 271 -11.01 -12.26 5.14
CA ASN A 271 -11.76 -13.40 4.63
C ASN A 271 -10.89 -14.67 4.68
N TYR A 272 -11.44 -15.79 4.19
CA TYR A 272 -10.76 -17.09 4.15
C TYR A 272 -9.34 -16.97 3.57
N TYR A 273 -9.22 -16.25 2.46
CA TYR A 273 -7.97 -16.10 1.72
C TYR A 273 -6.96 -15.17 2.40
N THR A 274 -7.42 -14.28 3.29
CA THR A 274 -6.51 -13.46 4.10
C THR A 274 -5.68 -14.32 5.05
N TYR A 275 -6.29 -15.32 5.69
CA TYR A 275 -5.56 -16.25 6.57
C TYR A 275 -4.61 -17.15 5.79
N THR A 276 -5.07 -17.71 4.68
CA THR A 276 -4.22 -18.61 3.88
C THR A 276 -3.05 -17.85 3.26
N GLN A 277 -3.26 -16.63 2.75
CA GLN A 277 -2.18 -15.80 2.24
C GLN A 277 -1.13 -15.46 3.31
N LYS A 278 -1.56 -15.14 4.55
CA LYS A 278 -0.63 -14.92 5.67
C LYS A 278 0.16 -16.18 5.99
N ALA A 279 -0.52 -17.32 6.10
CA ALA A 279 0.11 -18.62 6.36
C ALA A 279 1.13 -18.99 5.26
N GLU A 280 0.76 -18.81 3.99
CA GLU A 280 1.61 -19.07 2.83
C GLU A 280 2.85 -18.15 2.82
N ASN A 281 2.69 -16.85 3.10
CA ASN A 281 3.82 -15.93 3.24
C ASN A 281 4.79 -16.32 4.38
N LEU A 282 4.25 -16.85 5.48
CA LEU A 282 5.04 -17.38 6.60
C LEU A 282 5.75 -18.69 6.21
N ILE A 283 5.12 -19.56 5.40
CA ILE A 283 5.75 -20.75 4.81
C ILE A 283 6.93 -20.34 3.91
N LEU A 284 6.75 -19.36 3.03
CA LEU A 284 7.82 -18.81 2.17
C LEU A 284 9.00 -18.30 3.02
N SER A 285 8.71 -17.75 4.19
CA SER A 285 9.69 -17.25 5.17
C SER A 285 10.21 -18.33 6.14
N ARG A 286 9.81 -19.60 5.95
CA ARG A 286 10.13 -20.76 6.81
C ARG A 286 9.71 -20.61 8.28
N GLN A 287 8.74 -19.74 8.56
CA GLN A 287 8.17 -19.52 9.89
C GLN A 287 7.00 -20.49 10.13
N TYR A 288 7.30 -21.79 10.19
CA TYR A 288 6.26 -22.84 10.24
C TYR A 288 5.38 -22.81 11.49
N GLY A 289 5.93 -22.38 12.63
CA GLY A 289 5.16 -22.21 13.87
C GLY A 289 4.08 -21.14 13.71
N SER A 290 4.46 -19.96 13.21
CA SER A 290 3.51 -18.87 12.93
C SER A 290 2.52 -19.23 11.83
N ALA A 291 2.97 -19.89 10.75
CA ALA A 291 2.08 -20.34 9.68
C ALA A 291 1.00 -21.32 10.18
N LYS A 292 1.38 -22.24 11.08
CA LYS A 292 0.44 -23.14 11.75
C LYS A 292 -0.60 -22.37 12.55
N GLU A 293 -0.23 -21.31 13.27
CA GLU A 293 -1.21 -20.51 14.02
C GLU A 293 -2.22 -19.80 13.11
N GLU A 294 -1.81 -19.29 11.94
CA GLU A 294 -2.74 -18.72 10.97
C GLU A 294 -3.74 -19.77 10.45
N TYR A 295 -3.31 -21.01 10.18
CA TYR A 295 -4.22 -22.10 9.85
C TYR A 295 -5.14 -22.49 11.01
N ASN A 296 -4.64 -22.47 12.25
CA ASN A 296 -5.47 -22.71 13.44
C ASN A 296 -6.57 -21.64 13.55
N LEU A 297 -6.23 -20.37 13.35
CA LEU A 297 -7.21 -19.27 13.32
C LEU A 297 -8.24 -19.46 12.19
N LEU A 298 -7.78 -19.85 10.99
CA LEU A 298 -8.66 -20.17 9.87
C LEU A 298 -9.70 -21.23 10.27
N SER A 299 -9.25 -22.32 10.91
CA SER A 299 -10.11 -23.43 11.33
C SER A 299 -11.16 -23.07 12.39
N GLN A 300 -10.89 -22.03 13.19
CA GLN A 300 -11.83 -21.53 14.19
C GLN A 300 -12.92 -20.65 13.56
N LYS A 301 -12.60 -20.01 12.42
CA LYS A 301 -13.49 -19.06 11.74
C LYS A 301 -14.35 -19.71 10.68
N TYR A 302 -13.83 -20.72 10.00
CA TYR A 302 -14.51 -21.36 8.86
C TYR A 302 -14.81 -22.82 9.16
N PRO A 303 -16.08 -23.25 9.05
CA PRO A 303 -16.47 -24.65 9.27
C PRO A 303 -15.95 -25.55 8.15
N THR A 304 -15.88 -25.04 6.93
CA THR A 304 -15.38 -25.72 5.73
C THR A 304 -13.99 -25.20 5.39
N LEU A 305 -13.05 -26.11 5.15
CA LEU A 305 -11.66 -25.80 4.81
C LEU A 305 -11.27 -26.59 3.58
N PHE A 306 -10.50 -26.05 2.64
CA PHE A 306 -9.98 -26.83 1.52
C PHE A 306 -8.90 -27.82 1.97
N SER A 307 -8.86 -29.00 1.35
CA SER A 307 -7.90 -30.06 1.67
C SER A 307 -6.44 -29.60 1.54
N ARG A 308 -6.15 -28.69 0.60
CA ARG A 308 -4.82 -28.06 0.45
C ARG A 308 -4.38 -27.29 1.69
N ASP A 309 -5.31 -26.62 2.37
CA ASP A 309 -5.00 -25.81 3.55
C ASP A 309 -4.78 -26.72 4.76
N ILE A 310 -5.58 -27.80 4.88
CA ILE A 310 -5.35 -28.87 5.86
C ILE A 310 -3.97 -29.53 5.62
N HIS A 311 -3.65 -29.86 4.37
CA HIS A 311 -2.37 -30.44 3.96
C HIS A 311 -1.18 -29.58 4.36
N ASN A 312 -1.27 -28.27 4.16
CA ASN A 312 -0.24 -27.32 4.59
C ASN A 312 -0.17 -27.22 6.12
N ALA A 313 -1.32 -27.17 6.80
CA ALA A 313 -1.38 -27.08 8.25
C ALA A 313 -0.71 -28.29 8.95
N ILE A 314 -0.94 -29.52 8.48
CA ILE A 314 -0.27 -30.72 9.01
C ILE A 314 1.27 -30.59 8.85
N ARG A 315 1.74 -30.14 7.69
CA ARG A 315 3.17 -29.99 7.41
C ARG A 315 3.80 -28.90 8.27
N CYS A 316 3.14 -27.75 8.41
CA CYS A 316 3.58 -26.68 9.31
C CYS A 316 3.66 -27.19 10.77
N ALA A 317 2.68 -27.97 11.22
CA ALA A 317 2.69 -28.57 12.55
C ALA A 317 3.86 -29.54 12.76
N ILE A 318 4.16 -30.40 11.78
CA ILE A 318 5.30 -31.32 11.85
C ILE A 318 6.63 -30.56 11.87
N LEU A 319 6.81 -29.59 10.97
CA LEU A 319 8.06 -28.83 10.87
C LEU A 319 8.29 -27.91 12.08
N SER A 320 7.22 -27.50 12.76
CA SER A 320 7.28 -26.77 14.04
C SER A 320 7.31 -27.69 15.26
N ARG A 321 7.38 -29.02 15.07
CA ARG A 321 7.40 -30.06 16.12
C ARG A 321 6.15 -30.11 17.02
N ASP A 322 5.04 -29.54 16.56
CA ASP A 322 3.74 -29.61 17.22
C ASP A 322 2.96 -30.83 16.72
N LEU A 323 3.36 -32.02 17.20
CA LEU A 323 2.77 -33.29 16.78
C LEU A 323 1.30 -33.42 17.18
N LYS A 324 0.88 -32.77 18.28
CA LYS A 324 -0.51 -32.76 18.73
C LYS A 324 -1.40 -32.05 17.71
N SER A 325 -1.00 -30.87 17.24
CA SER A 325 -1.68 -30.20 16.14
C SER A 325 -1.63 -31.02 14.85
N ALA A 326 -0.52 -31.71 14.56
CA ALA A 326 -0.41 -32.54 13.37
C ALA A 326 -1.42 -33.70 13.37
N PHE A 327 -1.62 -34.38 14.51
CA PHE A 327 -2.66 -35.41 14.65
C PHE A 327 -4.06 -34.84 14.50
N TRP A 328 -4.35 -33.69 15.13
CA TRP A 328 -5.65 -33.03 15.03
C TRP A 328 -5.99 -32.63 13.59
N TRP A 329 -5.04 -32.02 12.88
CA TRP A 329 -5.19 -31.70 11.47
C TRP A 329 -5.26 -32.97 10.60
N GLY A 330 -4.59 -34.05 11.00
CA GLY A 330 -4.72 -35.35 10.36
C GLY A 330 -6.16 -35.87 10.42
N GLU A 331 -6.83 -35.78 11.57
CA GLU A 331 -8.25 -36.15 11.68
C GLU A 331 -9.15 -35.31 10.76
N LYS A 332 -8.84 -34.02 10.58
CA LYS A 332 -9.52 -33.16 9.59
C LYS A 332 -9.27 -33.61 8.15
N MET A 333 -8.12 -34.19 7.85
CA MET A 333 -7.82 -34.76 6.53
C MET A 333 -8.66 -36.02 6.25
N ALA A 334 -8.94 -36.85 7.25
CA ALA A 334 -9.86 -37.98 7.09
C ALA A 334 -11.27 -37.54 6.70
N LEU A 335 -11.71 -36.38 7.22
CA LEU A 335 -13.01 -35.78 6.84
C LEU A 335 -13.09 -35.43 5.35
N LYS A 336 -11.94 -35.25 4.69
CA LYS A 336 -11.85 -35.04 3.24
C LYS A 336 -11.85 -36.33 2.42
N GLY A 337 -12.11 -37.48 3.03
CA GLY A 337 -12.10 -38.77 2.34
C GLY A 337 -10.71 -39.23 1.91
N VAL A 338 -9.66 -38.73 2.56
CA VAL A 338 -8.27 -39.13 2.29
C VAL A 338 -7.91 -40.36 3.13
N GLU A 339 -7.30 -41.36 2.51
CA GLU A 339 -6.89 -42.61 3.18
C GLU A 339 -5.65 -42.43 4.06
N ILE A 340 -5.49 -43.30 5.06
CA ILE A 340 -4.34 -43.27 5.98
C ILE A 340 -3.00 -43.47 5.25
N SER A 341 -3.02 -44.10 4.07
CA SER A 341 -1.86 -44.27 3.18
C SER A 341 -1.21 -42.93 2.78
N TYR A 342 -1.95 -41.82 2.82
CA TYR A 342 -1.41 -40.46 2.68
C TYR A 342 -0.25 -40.17 3.64
N PHE A 343 -0.35 -40.71 4.85
CA PHE A 343 0.69 -40.56 5.86
C PHE A 343 1.92 -41.43 5.59
N ASN A 344 2.02 -42.17 4.48
CA ASN A 344 3.23 -42.93 4.14
C ASN A 344 4.37 -42.05 3.63
N SER A 345 4.10 -40.80 3.22
CA SER A 345 5.13 -39.90 2.72
C SER A 345 6.25 -39.63 3.76
N LYS A 346 7.44 -39.25 3.27
CA LYS A 346 8.66 -39.14 4.08
C LYS A 346 8.54 -38.14 5.24
N ILE A 347 7.81 -37.04 5.07
CA ILE A 347 7.67 -35.99 6.09
C ILE A 347 6.96 -36.50 7.36
N PHE A 348 6.13 -37.54 7.23
CA PHE A 348 5.35 -38.10 8.33
C PHE A 348 6.07 -39.17 9.16
N VAL A 349 7.32 -39.54 8.83
CA VAL A 349 8.06 -40.60 9.56
C VAL A 349 8.14 -40.31 11.05
N GLY A 350 8.35 -39.05 11.45
CA GLY A 350 8.37 -38.65 12.86
C GLY A 350 7.00 -38.84 13.54
N LEU A 351 5.92 -38.53 12.83
CA LEU A 351 4.55 -38.71 13.32
C LEU A 351 4.23 -40.20 13.53
N ARG A 352 4.62 -41.07 12.58
CA ARG A 352 4.39 -42.53 12.65
C ARG A 352 5.18 -43.23 13.75
N LYS A 353 6.32 -42.67 14.18
CA LYS A 353 7.12 -43.20 15.30
C LYS A 353 6.63 -42.73 16.67
N ASN A 354 5.72 -41.75 16.73
CA ASN A 354 5.18 -41.24 17.99
C ASN A 354 4.23 -42.27 18.63
N GLN A 355 4.22 -42.35 19.96
CA GLN A 355 3.37 -43.29 20.69
C GLN A 355 1.87 -43.06 20.45
N GLU A 356 1.45 -41.81 20.25
CA GLU A 356 0.06 -41.44 19.94
C GLU A 356 -0.41 -41.98 18.58
N TRP A 357 0.51 -42.36 17.67
CA TRP A 357 0.18 -42.95 16.38
C TRP A 357 -0.74 -44.18 16.53
N LYS A 358 -0.51 -45.00 17.56
CA LYS A 358 -1.32 -46.20 17.86
C LYS A 358 -2.79 -45.87 18.14
N ASN A 359 -3.05 -44.71 18.73
CA ASN A 359 -4.41 -44.24 19.02
C ASN A 359 -4.99 -43.45 17.85
N PHE A 360 -4.14 -42.75 17.10
CA PHE A 360 -4.52 -41.98 15.93
C PHE A 360 -5.05 -42.86 14.80
N THR A 361 -4.35 -43.95 14.42
CA THR A 361 -4.75 -44.81 13.30
C THR A 361 -6.18 -45.36 13.41
N PRO A 362 -6.61 -46.02 14.51
CA PRO A 362 -7.98 -46.54 14.61
C PRO A 362 -9.04 -45.42 14.61
N LYS A 363 -8.72 -44.26 15.21
CA LYS A 363 -9.60 -43.10 15.19
C LYS A 363 -9.74 -42.52 13.78
N TYR A 364 -8.63 -42.38 13.06
CA TYR A 364 -8.60 -41.92 11.68
C TYR A 364 -9.43 -42.84 10.79
N ASP A 365 -9.21 -44.16 10.87
CA ASP A 365 -9.95 -45.16 10.09
C ASP A 365 -11.45 -45.11 10.38
N SER A 366 -11.84 -44.89 11.64
CA SER A 366 -13.24 -44.71 12.01
C SER A 366 -13.85 -43.47 11.33
N ILE A 367 -13.15 -42.34 11.33
CA ILE A 367 -13.61 -41.11 10.67
C ILE A 367 -13.72 -41.33 9.16
N TYR A 368 -12.67 -41.90 8.55
CA TYR A 368 -12.64 -42.16 7.12
C TYR A 368 -13.76 -43.10 6.66
N ARG A 369 -14.05 -44.18 7.41
CA ARG A 369 -15.16 -45.11 7.07
C ARG A 369 -16.52 -44.43 7.12
N LEU A 370 -16.75 -43.55 8.11
CA LEU A 370 -17.99 -42.76 8.19
C LEU A 370 -18.16 -41.87 6.97
N ILE A 371 -17.09 -41.21 6.54
CA ILE A 371 -17.11 -40.31 5.38
C ILE A 371 -17.24 -41.08 4.08
N LYS A 372 -16.50 -42.18 3.91
CA LYS A 372 -16.52 -43.01 2.70
C LYS A 372 -17.93 -43.44 2.31
N ASN A 373 -18.79 -43.74 3.29
CA ASN A 373 -20.18 -44.13 3.05
C ASN A 373 -21.07 -42.95 2.61
N ASN A 374 -20.66 -41.72 2.90
CA ASN A 374 -21.39 -40.50 2.52
C ASN A 374 -20.89 -39.89 1.21
N LEU A 375 -19.76 -40.35 0.67
CA LEU A 375 -19.23 -39.85 -0.59
C LEU A 375 -20.13 -40.25 -1.76
N ASN A 376 -20.41 -39.30 -2.65
CA ASN A 376 -21.18 -39.56 -3.86
C ASN A 376 -20.26 -40.14 -4.95
N LEU A 377 -19.97 -41.44 -4.84
CA LEU A 377 -19.13 -42.16 -5.80
C LEU A 377 -19.73 -42.20 -7.20
N LYS A 378 -21.06 -42.16 -7.31
CA LYS A 378 -21.75 -42.09 -8.60
C LYS A 378 -21.40 -40.78 -9.34
N LEU A 379 -21.52 -39.64 -8.67
CA LEU A 379 -21.16 -38.34 -9.23
C LEU A 379 -19.68 -38.30 -9.64
N LYS A 380 -18.79 -38.87 -8.82
CA LYS A 380 -17.36 -38.97 -9.15
C LYS A 380 -17.11 -39.78 -10.42
N ASN A 381 -17.82 -40.88 -10.61
CA ASN A 381 -17.72 -41.70 -11.82
C ASN A 381 -18.29 -40.95 -13.05
N GLU A 382 -19.46 -40.32 -12.93
CA GLU A 382 -20.05 -39.52 -14.02
C GLU A 382 -19.12 -38.36 -14.45
N LEU A 383 -18.43 -37.71 -13.51
CA LEU A 383 -17.40 -36.71 -13.84
C LEU A 383 -16.20 -37.31 -14.56
N THR A 384 -15.76 -38.51 -14.15
CA THR A 384 -14.66 -39.22 -14.80
C THR A 384 -15.03 -39.58 -16.24
N ASP A 385 -16.26 -40.03 -16.47
CA ASP A 385 -16.77 -40.33 -17.81
C ASP A 385 -16.82 -39.08 -18.70
N LEU A 386 -17.25 -37.94 -18.15
CA LEU A 386 -17.22 -36.66 -18.88
C LEU A 386 -15.80 -36.20 -19.21
N VAL A 387 -14.85 -36.39 -18.30
CA VAL A 387 -13.42 -36.12 -18.56
C VAL A 387 -12.90 -37.03 -19.66
N ASN A 388 -13.19 -38.33 -19.62
CA ASN A 388 -12.75 -39.26 -20.65
C ASN A 388 -13.33 -38.90 -22.02
N GLU A 389 -14.59 -38.47 -22.06
CA GLU A 389 -15.26 -38.02 -23.28
C GLU A 389 -14.63 -36.74 -23.84
N ASP A 390 -14.28 -35.77 -23.00
CA ASP A 390 -13.57 -34.54 -23.41
C ASP A 390 -12.14 -34.84 -23.89
N GLN A 391 -11.39 -35.64 -23.12
CA GLN A 391 -10.00 -35.96 -23.40
C GLN A 391 -9.82 -36.94 -24.59
N ALA A 392 -10.87 -37.64 -25.02
CA ALA A 392 -10.86 -38.43 -26.25
C ALA A 392 -10.58 -37.54 -27.50
N ASP A 393 -11.04 -36.29 -27.47
CA ASP A 393 -10.81 -35.33 -28.56
C ASP A 393 -9.70 -34.32 -28.25
N TYR A 394 -9.53 -33.93 -26.98
CA TYR A 394 -8.51 -32.95 -26.54
C TYR A 394 -7.14 -33.54 -26.23
N GLY A 395 -7.03 -34.85 -26.02
CA GLY A 395 -5.78 -35.51 -25.63
C GLY A 395 -4.68 -35.28 -26.67
N LEU A 396 -3.43 -35.03 -26.22
CA LEU A 396 -2.31 -34.66 -27.10
C LEU A 396 -2.10 -35.64 -28.26
N GLU A 397 -2.24 -36.94 -28.00
CA GLU A 397 -2.07 -37.99 -29.01
C GLU A 397 -3.23 -38.06 -30.03
N ASN A 398 -4.42 -37.60 -29.65
CA ASN A 398 -5.66 -37.77 -30.41
C ASN A 398 -6.30 -36.44 -30.82
N ARG A 399 -5.56 -35.33 -30.67
CA ARG A 399 -6.10 -33.97 -30.74
C ARG A 399 -6.82 -33.74 -32.07
N LYS A 400 -8.12 -33.47 -32.01
CA LYS A 400 -8.95 -33.20 -33.19
C LYS A 400 -8.83 -31.74 -33.65
N ASP A 401 -9.33 -31.49 -34.85
CA ASP A 401 -9.42 -30.14 -35.41
C ASP A 401 -10.28 -29.21 -34.55
N PRO A 402 -10.03 -27.88 -34.56
CA PRO A 402 -10.71 -26.91 -33.70
C PRO A 402 -12.23 -26.97 -33.73
N LYS A 403 -12.83 -27.27 -34.89
CA LYS A 403 -14.29 -27.39 -35.03
C LYS A 403 -14.85 -28.53 -34.17
N VAL A 404 -14.19 -29.69 -34.18
CA VAL A 404 -14.62 -30.86 -33.39
C VAL A 404 -14.42 -30.59 -31.90
N LEU A 405 -13.31 -29.93 -31.53
CA LEU A 405 -13.05 -29.53 -30.14
C LEU A 405 -14.15 -28.59 -29.60
N PHE A 406 -14.60 -27.64 -30.42
CA PHE A 406 -15.71 -26.76 -30.08
C PHE A 406 -17.03 -27.54 -29.91
N GLU A 407 -17.38 -28.41 -30.86
CA GLU A 407 -18.60 -29.25 -30.79
C GLU A 407 -18.59 -30.17 -29.56
N THR A 408 -17.44 -30.75 -29.22
CA THR A 408 -17.27 -31.54 -27.99
C THR A 408 -17.38 -30.68 -26.74
N THR A 409 -16.85 -29.47 -26.75
CA THR A 409 -16.98 -28.54 -25.62
C THR A 409 -18.43 -28.11 -25.40
N GLU A 410 -19.20 -27.83 -26.46
CA GLU A 410 -20.64 -27.55 -26.34
C GLU A 410 -21.36 -28.73 -25.66
N ARG A 411 -21.18 -29.94 -26.19
CA ARG A 411 -21.86 -31.14 -25.67
C ARG A 411 -21.47 -31.48 -24.23
N VAL A 412 -20.18 -31.44 -23.90
CA VAL A 412 -19.69 -31.78 -22.55
C VAL A 412 -20.08 -30.70 -21.54
N THR A 413 -20.06 -29.43 -21.94
CA THR A 413 -20.53 -28.32 -21.08
C THR A 413 -22.00 -28.48 -20.72
N ASP A 414 -22.85 -28.86 -21.67
CA ASP A 414 -24.28 -29.09 -21.41
C ASP A 414 -24.48 -30.23 -20.40
N LYS A 415 -23.78 -31.36 -20.60
CA LYS A 415 -23.82 -32.49 -19.64
C LYS A 415 -23.31 -32.09 -18.26
N LEU A 416 -22.24 -31.29 -18.19
CA LEU A 416 -21.70 -30.78 -16.92
C LEU A 416 -22.72 -29.87 -16.22
N ILE A 417 -23.36 -28.96 -16.95
CA ILE A 417 -24.41 -28.08 -16.40
C ILE A 417 -25.56 -28.91 -15.84
N ASP A 418 -26.05 -29.92 -16.58
CA ASP A 418 -27.13 -30.78 -16.12
C ASP A 418 -26.73 -31.57 -14.87
N LEU A 419 -25.49 -32.06 -14.83
CA LEU A 419 -24.94 -32.73 -13.66
C LEU A 419 -24.88 -31.78 -12.45
N LEU A 420 -24.37 -30.56 -12.63
CA LEU A 420 -24.29 -29.54 -11.57
C LEU A 420 -25.67 -29.06 -11.10
N LYS A 421 -26.68 -28.99 -11.98
CA LYS A 421 -28.07 -28.68 -11.58
C LYS A 421 -28.69 -29.79 -10.74
N ARG A 422 -28.45 -31.05 -11.12
CA ARG A 422 -29.01 -32.23 -10.44
C ARG A 422 -28.34 -32.47 -9.09
N GLU A 423 -27.02 -32.36 -9.06
CA GLU A 423 -26.20 -32.81 -7.95
C GLU A 423 -25.61 -31.65 -7.13
N GLY A 424 -25.52 -30.44 -7.68
CA GLY A 424 -24.69 -29.38 -7.10
C GLY A 424 -23.21 -29.57 -7.43
N TYR A 425 -22.35 -28.67 -6.94
CA TYR A 425 -20.93 -28.72 -7.25
C TYR A 425 -20.23 -29.91 -6.57
N PRO A 426 -19.33 -30.61 -7.29
CA PRO A 426 -18.60 -31.76 -6.75
C PRO A 426 -17.48 -31.32 -5.81
N SER A 427 -17.84 -30.76 -4.67
CA SER A 427 -16.89 -30.32 -3.64
C SER A 427 -16.14 -31.50 -3.01
N GLU A 428 -15.01 -31.20 -2.35
CA GLU A 428 -14.25 -32.21 -1.60
C GLU A 428 -15.06 -32.87 -0.47
N GLU A 429 -16.06 -32.18 0.07
CA GLU A 429 -16.99 -32.75 1.05
C GLU A 429 -17.93 -33.78 0.41
N LYS A 430 -18.23 -33.63 -0.89
CA LYS A 430 -19.19 -34.46 -1.62
C LYS A 430 -18.54 -35.66 -2.29
N ILE A 431 -17.38 -35.48 -2.93
CA ILE A 431 -16.71 -36.53 -3.72
C ILE A 431 -15.35 -36.96 -3.16
N GLY A 432 -14.91 -36.33 -2.07
CA GLY A 432 -13.60 -36.54 -1.47
C GLY A 432 -12.51 -35.72 -2.17
N ALA A 433 -11.43 -35.44 -1.44
CA ALA A 433 -10.23 -34.86 -2.02
C ALA A 433 -9.48 -35.88 -2.89
N TYR A 434 -8.80 -35.39 -3.93
CA TYR A 434 -8.13 -36.26 -4.88
C TYR A 434 -6.67 -36.51 -4.47
N VAL A 435 -6.29 -37.78 -4.37
CA VAL A 435 -4.92 -38.19 -4.01
C VAL A 435 -4.39 -39.13 -5.08
N LYS A 436 -3.21 -38.82 -5.62
CA LYS A 436 -2.50 -39.62 -6.60
C LYS A 436 -1.37 -40.39 -5.91
N ASN A 437 -1.14 -41.64 -6.32
CA ASN A 437 -0.11 -42.53 -5.77
C ASN A 437 -0.13 -42.58 -4.24
N ASP A 438 -1.34 -42.61 -3.67
CA ASP A 438 -1.66 -42.67 -2.23
C ASP A 438 -1.14 -41.53 -1.35
N THR A 439 -0.25 -40.66 -1.83
CA THR A 439 0.51 -39.72 -0.99
C THR A 439 0.55 -38.29 -1.52
N ILE A 440 0.13 -38.06 -2.76
CA ILE A 440 0.19 -36.76 -3.41
C ILE A 440 -1.22 -36.18 -3.47
N LEU A 441 -1.50 -35.18 -2.65
CA LEU A 441 -2.76 -34.44 -2.71
C LEU A 441 -2.79 -33.59 -3.99
N ILE A 442 -3.85 -33.74 -4.77
CA ILE A 442 -4.11 -32.96 -5.98
C ILE A 442 -5.18 -31.93 -5.65
N SER A 443 -4.77 -30.67 -5.64
CA SER A 443 -5.62 -29.55 -5.24
C SER A 443 -6.52 -29.00 -6.35
N SER A 444 -6.36 -29.52 -7.57
CA SER A 444 -7.20 -29.24 -8.74
C SER A 444 -7.56 -30.57 -9.39
N PRO A 445 -8.73 -31.14 -9.09
CA PRO A 445 -9.14 -32.43 -9.64
C PRO A 445 -9.27 -32.39 -11.16
N ASP A 446 -9.15 -33.56 -11.80
CA ASP A 446 -9.04 -33.67 -13.26
C ASP A 446 -10.22 -33.04 -14.02
N TYR A 447 -11.44 -33.12 -13.47
CA TYR A 447 -12.64 -32.52 -14.08
C TYR A 447 -12.60 -30.99 -14.20
N ASN A 448 -11.66 -30.30 -13.53
CA ASN A 448 -11.47 -28.87 -13.74
C ASN A 448 -11.10 -28.54 -15.21
N VAL A 449 -10.55 -29.51 -15.95
CA VAL A 449 -10.30 -29.37 -17.39
C VAL A 449 -11.55 -29.01 -18.19
N LEU A 450 -12.70 -29.57 -17.80
CA LEU A 450 -13.99 -29.31 -18.46
C LEU A 450 -14.37 -27.83 -18.35
N ILE A 451 -14.19 -27.26 -17.16
CA ILE A 451 -14.44 -25.83 -16.89
C ILE A 451 -13.46 -24.97 -17.69
N ARG A 452 -12.18 -25.37 -17.74
CA ARG A 452 -11.16 -24.65 -18.50
C ARG A 452 -11.49 -24.61 -19.99
N HIS A 453 -11.84 -25.74 -20.59
CA HIS A 453 -12.21 -25.80 -22.00
C HIS A 453 -13.47 -24.98 -22.29
N ALA A 454 -14.48 -25.02 -21.43
CA ALA A 454 -15.66 -24.17 -21.56
C ALA A 454 -15.29 -22.68 -21.54
N ILE A 455 -14.41 -22.24 -20.65
CA ILE A 455 -13.94 -20.83 -20.63
C ILE A 455 -13.18 -20.48 -21.91
N GLN A 456 -12.35 -21.39 -22.42
CA GLN A 456 -11.52 -21.15 -23.61
C GLN A 456 -12.31 -21.13 -24.92
N GLN A 457 -13.34 -21.96 -25.05
CA GLN A 457 -14.12 -22.11 -26.28
C GLN A 457 -15.41 -21.27 -26.29
N GLU A 458 -15.83 -20.73 -25.13
CA GLU A 458 -17.02 -19.90 -25.00
C GLU A 458 -18.30 -20.52 -25.59
N PRO A 459 -18.71 -21.74 -25.17
CA PRO A 459 -19.93 -22.37 -25.66
C PRO A 459 -21.17 -21.57 -25.27
N LYS A 460 -22.29 -21.77 -25.99
CA LYS A 460 -23.54 -21.00 -25.81
C LYS A 460 -24.03 -20.93 -24.35
N ASN A 461 -23.86 -22.01 -23.59
CA ASN A 461 -24.35 -22.14 -22.22
C ASN A 461 -23.31 -21.77 -21.14
N LEU A 462 -22.17 -21.15 -21.51
CA LEU A 462 -21.14 -20.73 -20.55
C LEU A 462 -21.68 -19.82 -19.44
N ALA A 463 -22.62 -18.92 -19.76
CA ALA A 463 -23.24 -18.04 -18.76
C ALA A 463 -23.95 -18.83 -17.65
N VAL A 464 -24.63 -19.92 -18.00
CA VAL A 464 -25.32 -20.81 -17.05
C VAL A 464 -24.30 -21.55 -16.18
N LEU A 465 -23.22 -22.05 -16.78
CA LEU A 465 -22.12 -22.66 -16.04
C LEU A 465 -21.51 -21.67 -15.03
N ASN A 466 -21.22 -20.44 -15.45
CA ASN A 466 -20.65 -19.41 -14.59
C ASN A 466 -21.56 -19.04 -13.42
N GLU A 467 -22.88 -18.98 -13.61
CA GLU A 467 -23.84 -18.75 -12.52
C GLU A 467 -23.78 -19.87 -11.47
N LEU A 468 -23.72 -21.13 -11.91
CA LEU A 468 -23.59 -22.29 -11.03
C LEU A 468 -22.26 -22.27 -10.27
N LEU A 469 -21.16 -21.98 -10.95
CA LEU A 469 -19.84 -21.86 -10.32
C LEU A 469 -19.80 -20.72 -9.31
N GLN A 470 -20.41 -19.57 -9.60
CA GLN A 470 -20.44 -18.43 -8.67
C GLN A 470 -21.16 -18.77 -7.36
N LYS A 471 -22.25 -19.54 -7.42
CA LYS A 471 -22.94 -20.03 -6.22
C LYS A 471 -22.00 -20.89 -5.37
N SER A 472 -21.23 -21.78 -5.99
CA SER A 472 -20.28 -22.65 -5.30
C SER A 472 -19.03 -21.93 -4.79
N ILE A 473 -18.61 -20.84 -5.45
CA ILE A 473 -17.55 -19.95 -4.94
C ILE A 473 -18.00 -19.31 -3.62
N ASN A 474 -19.22 -18.77 -3.59
CA ASN A 474 -19.77 -18.11 -2.41
C ASN A 474 -19.97 -19.09 -1.24
N ALA A 475 -20.23 -20.36 -1.55
CA ALA A 475 -20.36 -21.45 -0.58
C ALA A 475 -19.01 -22.05 -0.11
N LEU A 476 -17.86 -21.57 -0.61
CA LEU A 476 -16.53 -22.16 -0.41
C LEU A 476 -16.43 -23.63 -0.83
N GLU A 477 -17.20 -24.04 -1.84
CA GLU A 477 -17.13 -25.36 -2.46
C GLU A 477 -16.12 -25.39 -3.60
N TYR A 478 -15.95 -24.25 -4.28
CA TYR A 478 -15.01 -24.07 -5.38
C TYR A 478 -13.99 -22.97 -5.05
N ASP A 479 -12.72 -23.34 -4.90
CA ASP A 479 -11.60 -22.40 -4.65
C ASP A 479 -11.23 -21.66 -5.94
N SER A 480 -12.06 -20.71 -6.36
CA SER A 480 -11.83 -19.94 -7.58
C SER A 480 -10.56 -19.09 -7.53
N LYS A 481 -10.19 -18.53 -6.38
CA LYS A 481 -9.01 -17.65 -6.28
C LYS A 481 -7.71 -18.39 -6.53
N ARG A 482 -7.64 -19.67 -6.14
CA ARG A 482 -6.45 -20.52 -6.31
C ARG A 482 -6.73 -21.70 -7.26
N SER A 483 -7.75 -21.57 -8.10
CA SER A 483 -8.09 -22.51 -9.17
C SER A 483 -7.26 -22.18 -10.40
N PRO A 484 -6.66 -23.18 -11.06
CA PRO A 484 -5.93 -22.96 -12.31
C PRO A 484 -6.82 -22.41 -13.43
N ASN A 485 -8.14 -22.57 -13.35
CA ASN A 485 -9.08 -22.09 -14.37
C ASN A 485 -9.16 -20.55 -14.43
N ASN A 486 -8.78 -19.87 -13.34
CA ASN A 486 -8.79 -18.40 -13.26
C ASN A 486 -7.40 -17.79 -13.46
N ILE A 487 -6.38 -18.61 -13.68
CA ILE A 487 -5.04 -18.14 -14.01
C ILE A 487 -4.98 -18.03 -15.53
N THR A 488 -5.05 -16.81 -16.06
CA THR A 488 -4.81 -16.55 -17.50
C THR A 488 -3.31 -16.57 -17.76
N PRO A 489 -2.75 -17.63 -18.37
CA PRO A 489 -1.30 -17.72 -18.56
C PRO A 489 -0.83 -16.71 -19.60
N TYR A 490 -1.68 -16.35 -20.56
CA TYR A 490 -1.33 -15.63 -21.78
C TYR A 490 -0.73 -14.23 -21.60
N ASN A 491 -0.80 -13.64 -20.41
CA ASN A 491 -0.26 -12.31 -20.10
C ASN A 491 0.62 -12.30 -18.84
N SER A 492 1.33 -13.40 -18.53
CA SER A 492 2.26 -13.33 -17.40
C SER A 492 3.51 -12.50 -17.72
N CYS A 493 3.91 -11.65 -16.79
CA CYS A 493 5.22 -11.01 -16.81
C CYS A 493 6.38 -12.00 -16.63
N PHE A 494 6.14 -13.16 -16.02
CA PHE A 494 7.16 -14.13 -15.67
C PHE A 494 7.15 -15.33 -16.61
N HIS A 495 8.30 -15.60 -17.21
CA HIS A 495 8.49 -16.71 -18.12
C HIS A 495 9.57 -17.65 -17.60
N ILE A 496 9.36 -18.94 -17.78
CA ILE A 496 10.32 -19.99 -17.50
C ILE A 496 10.74 -20.61 -18.83
N TYR A 497 12.01 -20.47 -19.17
CA TYR A 497 12.56 -20.98 -20.43
C TYR A 497 13.93 -21.62 -20.15
N LYS A 498 14.14 -22.87 -20.60
CA LYS A 498 15.34 -23.68 -20.28
C LYS A 498 15.67 -23.73 -18.77
N GLY A 499 14.64 -23.77 -17.93
CA GLY A 499 14.77 -23.78 -16.47
C GLY A 499 15.27 -22.47 -15.86
N ASN A 500 15.34 -21.38 -16.64
CA ASN A 500 15.62 -20.02 -16.16
C ASN A 500 14.33 -19.24 -15.98
N LEU A 501 14.25 -18.44 -14.92
CA LEU A 501 13.19 -17.47 -14.70
C LEU A 501 13.57 -16.13 -15.33
N TYR A 502 12.64 -15.58 -16.11
CA TYR A 502 12.73 -14.29 -16.77
C TYR A 502 11.56 -13.39 -16.38
N ASN A 503 11.78 -12.07 -16.37
CA ASN A 503 10.74 -11.05 -16.27
C ASN A 503 10.67 -10.28 -17.60
N SER A 504 9.48 -10.07 -18.15
CA SER A 504 9.31 -9.23 -19.34
C SER A 504 9.84 -7.82 -19.10
N LYS A 505 10.57 -7.25 -20.07
CA LYS A 505 11.08 -5.87 -19.98
C LYS A 505 9.98 -4.82 -19.93
N SER A 506 8.77 -5.16 -20.40
CA SER A 506 7.60 -4.29 -20.31
C SER A 506 6.92 -4.30 -18.93
N CYS A 507 7.33 -5.20 -18.03
CA CYS A 507 6.76 -5.36 -16.70
C CYS A 507 7.64 -4.76 -15.60
N GLY A 508 7.00 -4.30 -14.51
CA GLY A 508 7.70 -3.91 -13.29
C GLY A 508 8.28 -5.11 -12.54
N ASN A 509 9.15 -4.84 -11.56
CA ASN A 509 9.66 -5.88 -10.66
C ASN A 509 8.61 -6.28 -9.61
N ASN A 510 8.47 -7.58 -9.37
CA ASN A 510 7.62 -8.13 -8.31
C ASN A 510 8.36 -9.21 -7.52
N ASP A 511 9.08 -8.79 -6.49
CA ASP A 511 9.93 -9.67 -5.67
C ASP A 511 9.15 -10.80 -4.97
N LEU A 512 7.92 -10.52 -4.53
CA LEU A 512 7.08 -11.53 -3.88
C LEU A 512 6.77 -12.67 -4.86
N MET A 513 6.45 -12.30 -6.10
CA MET A 513 6.16 -13.25 -7.16
C MET A 513 7.37 -14.12 -7.51
N VAL A 514 8.55 -13.50 -7.65
CA VAL A 514 9.82 -14.23 -7.84
C VAL A 514 10.07 -15.23 -6.70
N ARG A 515 9.81 -14.84 -5.45
CA ARG A 515 9.95 -15.72 -4.29
C ARG A 515 8.98 -16.90 -4.33
N LYS A 516 7.72 -16.67 -4.73
CA LYS A 516 6.71 -17.73 -4.89
C LYS A 516 7.12 -18.74 -5.96
N ILE A 517 7.51 -18.27 -7.16
CA ILE A 517 7.98 -19.13 -8.25
C ILE A 517 9.20 -19.93 -7.78
N LYS A 518 10.24 -19.26 -7.26
CA LYS A 518 11.45 -19.92 -6.76
C LYS A 518 11.15 -20.99 -5.71
N PHE A 519 10.20 -20.72 -4.82
CA PHE A 519 9.80 -21.65 -3.77
C PHE A 519 9.21 -22.93 -4.36
N MET A 520 8.37 -22.83 -5.40
CA MET A 520 7.74 -24.00 -6.02
C MET A 520 8.77 -25.00 -6.57
N PHE A 521 9.85 -24.53 -7.19
CA PHE A 521 10.96 -25.37 -7.66
C PHE A 521 11.84 -25.95 -6.54
N ASN A 522 11.78 -25.36 -5.34
CA ASN A 522 12.56 -25.77 -4.16
C ASN A 522 11.68 -26.27 -3.01
N ASN A 523 10.49 -26.79 -3.34
CA ASN A 523 9.47 -27.15 -2.36
C ASN A 523 9.67 -28.56 -1.78
N GLN A 524 10.76 -28.75 -1.04
CA GLN A 524 11.17 -30.06 -0.49
C GLN A 524 10.12 -30.73 0.42
N ASN A 525 9.21 -29.93 0.98
CA ASN A 525 8.17 -30.39 1.90
C ASN A 525 6.80 -30.57 1.22
N ASN A 526 6.71 -30.38 -0.10
CA ASN A 526 5.48 -30.49 -0.89
C ASN A 526 4.33 -29.62 -0.35
N PHE A 527 4.58 -28.37 0.03
CA PHE A 527 3.51 -27.42 0.35
C PHE A 527 2.68 -27.07 -0.89
N ILE A 528 1.39 -26.82 -0.74
CA ILE A 528 0.52 -26.38 -1.84
C ILE A 528 0.21 -24.90 -1.61
N VAL A 529 1.04 -24.02 -2.16
CA VAL A 529 0.90 -22.56 -2.03
C VAL A 529 0.49 -21.96 -3.37
N ASP A 530 -0.07 -20.76 -3.35
CA ASP A 530 -0.26 -20.01 -4.59
C ASP A 530 1.11 -19.63 -5.18
N ASN A 531 1.44 -20.26 -6.30
CA ASN A 531 2.70 -20.08 -7.03
C ASN A 531 2.66 -18.86 -7.97
N GLY A 532 1.50 -18.21 -8.07
CA GLY A 532 1.22 -17.08 -8.95
C GLY A 532 1.17 -17.43 -10.44
N ASN A 533 1.06 -16.40 -11.29
CA ASN A 533 1.02 -16.50 -12.75
C ASN A 533 2.43 -16.52 -13.40
N TYR A 534 2.78 -17.57 -14.13
CA TYR A 534 3.98 -17.63 -14.98
C TYR A 534 3.72 -18.53 -16.20
N ILE A 535 4.44 -18.28 -17.28
CA ILE A 535 4.42 -19.12 -18.50
C ILE A 535 5.65 -20.02 -18.49
N ILE A 536 5.48 -21.31 -18.78
CA ILE A 536 6.59 -22.20 -19.14
C ILE A 536 6.58 -22.27 -20.66
N SER A 537 7.66 -21.80 -21.28
CA SER A 537 7.79 -21.82 -22.72
C SER A 537 8.41 -23.12 -23.19
N GLU A 538 7.82 -23.68 -24.24
CA GLU A 538 8.36 -24.84 -24.94
C GLU A 538 9.73 -24.51 -25.54
N TYR A 539 10.60 -25.51 -25.57
CA TYR A 539 11.89 -25.37 -26.22
C TYR A 539 11.76 -25.72 -27.71
N ASN A 540 12.00 -24.74 -28.58
CA ASN A 540 12.05 -24.98 -30.01
C ASN A 540 13.37 -25.64 -30.41
N LYS A 541 13.34 -26.97 -30.58
CA LYS A 541 14.49 -27.77 -31.04
C LYS A 541 14.93 -27.44 -32.47
N GLU A 542 13.99 -27.00 -33.32
CA GLU A 542 14.25 -26.72 -34.74
C GLU A 542 14.96 -25.38 -34.96
N ASN A 543 14.63 -24.37 -34.15
CA ASN A 543 15.28 -23.07 -34.19
C ASN A 543 15.60 -22.52 -32.78
N PRO A 544 16.58 -23.09 -32.07
CA PRO A 544 16.88 -22.73 -30.69
C PRO A 544 17.43 -21.30 -30.56
N LYS A 545 18.14 -20.82 -31.60
CA LYS A 545 18.77 -19.50 -31.58
C LYS A 545 17.74 -18.38 -31.61
N GLU A 546 16.70 -18.51 -32.44
CA GLU A 546 15.63 -17.50 -32.53
C GLU A 546 14.95 -17.29 -31.18
N TRP A 547 14.66 -18.37 -30.45
CA TRP A 547 14.05 -18.31 -29.12
C TRP A 547 15.01 -17.75 -28.08
N ASP A 548 16.29 -18.12 -28.13
CA ASP A 548 17.30 -17.53 -27.24
C ASP A 548 17.44 -16.02 -27.47
N ASP A 549 17.50 -15.59 -28.73
CA ASP A 549 17.57 -14.17 -29.13
C ASP A 549 16.30 -13.41 -28.69
N TYR A 550 15.10 -14.02 -28.85
CA TYR A 550 13.83 -13.45 -28.38
C TYR A 550 13.84 -13.20 -26.86
N TYR A 551 14.30 -14.17 -26.08
CA TYR A 551 14.37 -14.04 -24.62
C TYR A 551 15.40 -13.00 -24.17
N GLU A 552 16.54 -12.89 -24.86
CA GLU A 552 17.54 -11.85 -24.60
C GLU A 552 17.02 -10.44 -24.93
N GLN A 553 16.24 -10.31 -26.00
CA GLN A 553 15.69 -9.04 -26.47
C GLN A 553 14.50 -8.55 -25.65
N GLU A 554 13.57 -9.43 -25.30
CA GLU A 554 12.28 -9.03 -24.70
C GLU A 554 12.22 -9.23 -23.18
N PHE A 555 13.16 -9.99 -22.59
CA PHE A 555 13.10 -10.33 -21.17
C PHE A 555 14.42 -10.04 -20.42
N ASN A 556 14.28 -9.84 -19.12
CA ASN A 556 15.37 -9.75 -18.16
C ASN A 556 15.53 -11.09 -17.45
N PHE A 557 16.71 -11.68 -17.51
CA PHE A 557 17.05 -12.84 -16.70
C PHE A 557 16.99 -12.50 -15.21
N ILE A 558 16.32 -13.35 -14.42
CA ILE A 558 16.25 -13.21 -12.96
C ILE A 558 17.16 -14.23 -12.30
N MET A 559 16.94 -15.53 -12.55
CA MET A 559 17.71 -16.60 -11.93
C MET A 559 17.49 -17.97 -12.60
N LYS A 560 18.42 -18.91 -12.38
CA LYS A 560 18.23 -20.34 -12.69
C LYS A 560 17.32 -20.98 -11.64
N LEU A 561 16.30 -21.73 -12.08
CA LEU A 561 15.36 -22.46 -11.22
C LEU A 561 15.68 -23.95 -11.15
N THR A 562 15.99 -24.58 -12.30
CA THR A 562 16.33 -26.00 -12.40
C THR A 562 17.22 -26.27 -13.61
N ASP A 563 18.11 -27.25 -13.49
CA ASP A 563 18.88 -27.80 -14.61
C ASP A 563 18.10 -28.88 -15.37
N ASP A 564 17.14 -29.54 -14.71
CA ASP A 564 16.24 -30.53 -15.31
C ASP A 564 14.98 -29.82 -15.86
N TRP A 565 15.15 -29.11 -16.98
CA TRP A 565 14.06 -28.38 -17.63
C TRP A 565 13.33 -29.21 -18.69
N GLU A 566 13.91 -30.33 -19.12
CA GLU A 566 13.27 -31.28 -20.04
C GLU A 566 12.09 -32.02 -19.40
N PHE A 567 11.92 -31.96 -18.07
CA PHE A 567 10.76 -32.56 -17.41
C PHE A 567 9.43 -32.00 -17.89
N TYR A 568 9.39 -30.74 -18.34
CA TYR A 568 8.18 -30.13 -18.89
C TYR A 568 7.77 -30.69 -20.26
N GLU A 569 8.67 -31.41 -20.93
CA GLU A 569 8.43 -32.06 -22.22
C GLU A 569 8.07 -33.54 -22.11
N LYS A 570 8.10 -34.12 -20.90
CA LYS A 570 7.77 -35.52 -20.59
C LYS A 570 6.40 -35.61 -19.94
#